data_AF-A0AA36KEB3-F1
#
_entry.id   AF-A0AA36KEB3-F1
#
_cell.length_a   1.000
_cell.length_b   1.000
_cell.length_c   1.000
_cell.angle_alpha   90.00
_cell.angle_beta   90.00
_cell.angle_gamma   90.00
#
_symmetry.space_group_name_H-M   'P 1'
#
loop_
_entity.id
_entity.type
_entity.pdbx_description
1 polymer ?
#
loop_
_entity_poly.entity_id
_entity_poly.type
_entity_poly.pdbx_seq_one_letter_code
_entity_poly.pdbx_strand_id
1 'polypeptide(L)'
;MVLVIVACVSFMVLHYRQEAQQRASHEKVQLLIQQQKKIIEAQRAALGKLPDIQLSEKTKKALAFTPQTVASQTAPAPERVNDETSVFHCDGREYCSQMHSLEEARWFVRNCPNTKMDGDHDGEPCENDSRWH
;
A
#
# COMPACT_ATOMS: atom_id res chain seq x y z
N MET A 1 -40.60 36.37 -1.11
CA MET A 1 -40.82 35.82 0.24
C MET A 1 -41.13 34.33 0.23
N VAL A 2 -42.15 33.85 -0.50
CA VAL A 2 -42.49 32.41 -0.56
C VAL A 2 -41.35 31.52 -1.09
N LEU A 3 -40.67 31.90 -2.17
CA LEU A 3 -39.54 31.14 -2.72
C LEU A 3 -38.35 31.01 -1.76
N VAL A 4 -38.11 32.05 -0.97
CA VAL A 4 -37.03 32.07 0.05
C VAL A 4 -37.35 31.08 1.16
N ILE A 5 -38.61 31.02 1.60
CA ILE A 5 -39.06 30.09 2.64
C ILE A 5 -38.94 28.64 2.15
N VAL A 6 -39.37 28.35 0.92
CA VAL A 6 -39.25 27.01 0.32
C VAL A 6 -37.78 26.58 0.20
N ALA A 7 -36.90 27.49 -0.23
CA ALA A 7 -35.45 27.24 -0.29
C ALA A 7 -34.86 26.95 1.10
N CYS A 8 -35.23 27.72 2.13
CA CYS A 8 -34.75 27.49 3.49
C CYS A 8 -35.24 26.15 4.08
N VAL A 9 -36.52 25.81 3.88
CA VAL A 9 -37.10 24.55 4.37
C VAL A 9 -36.47 23.35 3.66
N SER A 10 -36.33 23.41 2.34
CA SER A 10 -35.66 22.35 1.57
C SER A 10 -34.20 22.19 1.99
N PHE A 11 -33.46 23.28 2.21
CA PHE A 11 -32.09 23.23 2.74
C PHE A 11 -32.03 22.61 4.14
N MET A 12 -32.90 23.01 5.08
CA MET A 12 -32.96 22.43 6.42
C MET A 12 -33.29 20.93 6.39
N VAL A 13 -34.23 20.52 5.54
CA VAL A 13 -34.58 19.10 5.37
C VAL A 13 -33.41 18.31 4.78
N LEU A 14 -32.71 18.85 3.78
CA LEU A 14 -31.52 18.21 3.21
C LEU A 14 -30.38 18.09 4.23
N HIS A 15 -30.12 19.14 5.01
CA HIS A 15 -29.10 19.14 6.06
C HIS A 15 -29.44 18.12 7.17
N TYR A 16 -30.70 18.09 7.61
CA TYR A 16 -31.17 17.12 8.60
C TYR A 16 -31.00 15.67 8.10
N ARG A 17 -31.33 15.42 6.83
CA ARG A 17 -31.11 14.10 6.21
C ARG A 17 -29.63 13.74 6.10
N GLN A 18 -28.80 14.70 5.74
CA GLN A 18 -27.35 14.52 5.64
C GLN A 18 -26.73 14.17 7.00
N GLU A 19 -27.08 14.93 8.06
CA GLU A 19 -26.63 14.63 9.42
C GLU A 19 -27.10 13.26 9.91
N ALA A 20 -28.36 12.90 9.67
CA ALA A 20 -28.90 11.60 10.06
C ALA A 20 -28.12 10.45 9.40
N GLN A 21 -27.79 10.59 8.11
CA GLN A 21 -26.99 9.63 7.37
C GLN A 21 -25.52 9.59 7.83
N GLN A 22 -24.95 10.73 8.21
CA GLN A 22 -23.60 10.82 8.79
C GLN A 22 -23.54 10.14 10.16
N ARG A 23 -24.51 10.36 11.06
CA ARG A 23 -24.58 9.71 12.38
C ARG A 23 -24.60 8.19 12.27
N ALA A 24 -25.42 7.65 11.37
CA ALA A 24 -25.48 6.21 11.10
C ALA A 24 -24.15 5.65 10.55
N SER A 25 -23.39 6.46 9.80
CA SER A 25 -22.07 6.08 9.29
C SER A 25 -21.01 6.12 10.39
N HIS A 26 -21.04 7.13 11.26
CA HIS A 26 -20.10 7.29 12.37
C HIS A 26 -20.21 6.12 13.37
N GLU A 27 -21.41 5.66 13.70
CA GLU A 27 -21.61 4.53 14.60
C GLU A 27 -20.97 3.24 14.06
N LYS A 28 -21.16 2.93 12.77
CA LYS A 28 -20.52 1.78 12.12
C LYS A 28 -19.00 1.89 12.11
N VAL A 29 -18.47 3.07 11.83
CA VAL A 29 -17.02 3.32 11.86
C VAL A 29 -16.46 3.12 13.27
N GLN A 30 -17.14 3.64 14.30
CA GLN A 30 -16.75 3.43 15.70
C GLN A 30 -16.78 1.93 16.06
N LEU A 31 -17.79 1.19 15.61
CA LEU A 31 -17.88 -0.25 15.81
C LEU A 31 -16.68 -0.98 15.18
N LEU A 32 -16.33 -0.65 13.94
CA LEU A 32 -15.19 -1.24 13.24
C LEU A 32 -13.86 -0.94 13.97
N ILE A 33 -13.67 0.30 14.44
CA ILE A 33 -12.48 0.68 15.23
C ILE A 33 -12.40 -0.13 16.53
N GLN A 34 -13.52 -0.30 17.23
CA GLN A 34 -13.57 -1.11 18.45
C GLN A 34 -13.27 -2.59 18.16
N GLN A 35 -13.79 -3.13 17.05
CA GLN A 35 -13.48 -4.50 16.63
C GLN A 35 -12.00 -4.67 16.27
N GLN A 36 -11.44 -3.73 15.49
CA GLN A 36 -10.02 -3.75 15.12
C GLN A 36 -9.14 -3.71 16.37
N LYS A 37 -9.48 -2.88 17.37
CA LYS A 37 -8.76 -2.81 18.65
C LYS A 37 -8.73 -4.16 19.37
N LYS A 38 -9.87 -4.86 19.45
CA LYS A 38 -9.93 -6.21 20.05
C LYS A 38 -9.05 -7.21 19.30
N ILE A 39 -9.02 -7.15 17.97
CA ILE A 39 -8.15 -8.02 17.16
C ILE A 39 -6.68 -7.73 17.46
N ILE A 40 -6.28 -6.46 17.51
CA ILE A 40 -4.91 -6.05 17.83
C ILE A 40 -4.52 -6.49 19.25
N GLU A 41 -5.43 -6.32 20.22
CA GLU A 41 -5.20 -6.76 21.61
C GLU A 41 -5.06 -8.29 21.69
N ALA A 42 -5.89 -9.04 20.96
CA ALA A 42 -5.78 -10.49 20.89
C ALA A 42 -4.46 -10.94 20.23
N GLN A 43 -4.04 -10.29 19.14
CA GLN A 43 -2.74 -10.53 18.51
C GLN A 43 -1.59 -10.24 19.46
N ARG A 44 -1.66 -9.12 20.22
CA ARG A 44 -0.64 -8.74 21.20
C ARG A 44 -0.60 -9.71 22.39
N ALA A 45 -1.74 -10.23 22.84
CA ALA A 45 -1.81 -11.24 23.87
C ALA A 45 -1.25 -12.58 23.40
N ALA A 46 -1.55 -12.99 22.15
CA ALA A 46 -1.05 -14.22 21.56
C ALA A 46 0.47 -14.19 21.27
N LEU A 47 1.00 -13.05 20.83
CA LEU A 47 2.43 -12.85 20.57
C LEU A 47 3.26 -12.64 21.85
N GLY A 48 2.62 -12.48 23.01
CA GLY A 48 3.31 -12.33 24.30
C GLY A 48 4.01 -10.98 24.49
N LYS A 49 4.84 -10.88 25.54
CA LYS A 49 5.54 -9.63 25.93
C LYS A 49 6.66 -9.35 24.93
N LEU A 50 6.34 -8.57 23.88
CA LEU A 50 7.35 -8.03 22.96
C LEU A 50 8.42 -7.28 23.79
N PRO A 51 9.72 -7.51 23.52
CA PRO A 51 10.77 -6.68 24.11
C PRO A 51 10.56 -5.23 23.67
N ASP A 52 10.81 -4.29 24.59
CA ASP A 52 10.81 -2.87 24.26
C ASP A 52 11.99 -2.63 23.32
N ILE A 53 11.71 -2.58 22.01
CA ILE A 53 12.72 -2.23 21.02
C ILE A 53 12.97 -0.74 21.21
N GLN A 54 13.99 -0.44 22.01
CA GLN A 54 14.51 0.92 22.16
C GLN A 54 14.81 1.46 20.77
N LEU A 55 13.97 2.40 20.34
CA LEU A 55 14.02 2.98 19.02
C LEU A 55 15.38 3.66 18.86
N SER A 56 16.24 3.13 17.99
CA SER A 56 17.57 3.69 17.74
C SER A 56 17.46 5.19 17.46
N GLU A 57 18.42 5.99 17.95
CA GLU A 57 18.49 7.44 17.70
C GLU A 57 18.37 7.75 16.19
N LYS A 58 18.88 6.87 15.32
CA LYS A 58 18.72 6.97 13.86
C LYS A 58 17.24 6.97 13.44
N THR A 59 16.45 6.06 14.02
CA THR A 59 15.02 5.92 13.76
C THR A 59 14.23 7.07 14.39
N LYS A 60 14.59 7.50 15.61
CA LYS A 60 13.99 8.67 16.26
C LYS A 60 14.21 9.96 15.45
N LYS A 61 15.41 10.12 14.87
CA LYS A 61 15.77 11.24 13.99
C LYS A 61 15.04 11.18 12.63
N ALA A 62 14.77 9.98 12.12
CA ALA A 62 13.94 9.79 10.92
C ALA A 62 12.46 10.08 11.18
N LEU A 63 11.90 9.71 12.36
CA LEU A 63 10.53 10.05 12.75
C LEU A 63 10.35 11.54 13.08
N ALA A 64 11.42 12.25 13.45
CA ALA A 64 11.41 13.70 13.63
C ALA A 64 11.33 14.47 12.30
N PHE A 65 11.46 13.80 11.15
CA PHE A 65 11.26 14.42 9.84
C PHE A 65 9.76 14.66 9.62
N THR A 66 9.34 15.91 9.77
CA THR A 66 7.94 16.35 9.66
C THR A 66 7.43 16.18 8.21
N PRO A 67 6.18 15.77 7.97
CA PRO A 67 5.64 15.61 6.62
C PRO A 67 5.37 16.97 5.98
N GLN A 68 6.38 17.52 5.32
CA GLN A 68 6.23 18.61 4.37
C GLN A 68 6.76 18.20 2.99
N THR A 69 6.32 17.04 2.48
CA THR A 69 6.22 16.77 1.04
C THR A 69 5.27 15.59 0.83
N VAL A 70 3.98 15.76 1.17
CA VAL A 70 2.92 14.88 0.65
C VAL A 70 1.85 15.76 0.00
N ALA A 71 2.31 16.68 -0.86
CA ALA A 71 1.45 17.37 -1.80
C ALA A 71 2.19 17.38 -3.15
N SER A 72 1.54 16.80 -4.16
CA SER A 72 1.99 16.68 -5.55
C SER A 72 3.20 15.78 -5.80
N GLN A 73 2.98 14.47 -5.72
CA GLN A 73 3.59 13.54 -6.67
C GLN A 73 2.48 12.72 -7.33
N THR A 74 2.04 13.20 -8.48
CA THR A 74 1.37 12.37 -9.48
C THR A 74 2.49 11.73 -10.30
N ALA A 75 3.00 10.57 -9.87
CA ALA A 75 3.93 9.68 -10.60
C ALA A 75 4.09 8.35 -9.80
N PRO A 76 4.45 7.23 -10.45
CA PRO A 76 3.97 5.87 -10.14
C PRO A 76 4.59 5.22 -8.89
N ALA A 77 4.00 4.09 -8.50
CA ALA A 77 4.26 3.28 -7.31
C ALA A 77 5.75 3.12 -6.93
N PRO A 78 6.08 3.04 -5.62
CA PRO A 78 7.45 2.90 -5.16
C PRO A 78 7.98 1.52 -5.58
N GLU A 79 8.83 1.51 -6.60
CA GLU A 79 9.72 0.39 -6.87
C GLU A 79 10.63 0.22 -5.64
N ARG A 80 10.54 -0.94 -5.00
CA ARG A 80 11.38 -1.27 -3.85
C ARG A 80 12.84 -1.16 -4.28
N VAL A 81 13.56 -0.23 -3.66
CA VAL A 81 15.03 -0.23 -3.70
C VAL A 81 15.49 -1.47 -2.95
N ASN A 82 15.65 -2.57 -3.69
CA ASN A 82 16.42 -3.71 -3.22
C ASN A 82 17.89 -3.38 -3.50
N ASP A 83 18.56 -2.87 -2.47
CA ASP A 83 20.01 -2.72 -2.41
C ASP A 83 20.64 -4.12 -2.28
N GLU A 84 20.51 -4.91 -3.33
CA GLU A 84 21.34 -6.08 -3.61
C GLU A 84 22.22 -5.64 -4.76
N THR A 85 23.51 -5.51 -4.47
CA THR A 85 24.59 -5.04 -5.34
C THR A 85 24.77 -5.99 -6.52
N SER A 86 23.80 -6.00 -7.43
CA SER A 86 23.62 -7.05 -8.40
C SER A 86 24.21 -6.65 -9.73
N VAL A 87 25.37 -7.25 -9.98
CA VAL A 87 26.11 -7.21 -11.25
C VAL A 87 25.41 -8.12 -12.26
N PHE A 88 24.13 -7.87 -12.52
CA PHE A 88 23.42 -8.59 -13.56
C PHE A 88 23.81 -8.02 -14.92
N HIS A 89 24.04 -8.90 -15.88
CA HIS A 89 24.43 -8.56 -17.24
C HIS A 89 23.62 -9.39 -18.21
N CYS A 90 23.33 -8.80 -19.36
CA CYS A 90 22.66 -9.51 -20.43
C CYS A 90 23.64 -10.52 -21.03
N ASP A 91 23.42 -11.79 -20.70
CA ASP A 91 24.21 -12.94 -21.13
C ASP A 91 23.48 -13.83 -22.16
N GLY A 92 22.31 -13.37 -22.63
CA GLY A 92 21.50 -14.07 -23.62
C GLY A 92 20.50 -15.06 -23.04
N ARG A 93 20.26 -15.04 -21.72
CA ARG A 93 19.17 -15.82 -21.11
C ARG A 93 17.80 -15.23 -21.43
N GLU A 94 16.86 -16.11 -21.76
CA GLU A 94 15.52 -15.71 -22.23
C GLU A 94 14.37 -16.29 -21.38
N TYR A 95 14.61 -17.37 -20.64
CA TYR A 95 13.56 -18.16 -19.96
C TYR A 95 13.75 -18.24 -18.44
N CYS A 96 12.64 -18.42 -17.71
CA CYS A 96 12.61 -18.53 -16.24
C CYS A 96 13.46 -19.65 -15.65
N SER A 97 13.57 -20.78 -16.35
CA SER A 97 14.39 -21.91 -15.91
C SER A 97 15.88 -21.57 -15.83
N GLN A 98 16.31 -20.48 -16.45
CA GLN A 98 17.70 -20.01 -16.49
C GLN A 98 17.98 -18.94 -15.42
N MET A 99 16.95 -18.45 -14.72
CA MET A 99 17.07 -17.46 -13.66
C MET A 99 17.25 -18.14 -12.28
N HIS A 100 18.07 -17.51 -11.44
CA HIS A 100 18.38 -17.94 -10.07
C HIS A 100 17.52 -17.21 -9.03
N SER A 101 17.09 -15.97 -9.29
CA SER A 101 16.18 -15.20 -8.42
C SER A 101 15.08 -14.45 -9.19
N LEU A 102 14.01 -14.02 -8.51
CA LEU A 102 12.83 -13.40 -9.12
C LEU A 102 13.19 -11.95 -9.39
N GLU A 103 13.99 -11.41 -8.49
CA GLU A 103 14.67 -10.14 -8.58
C GLU A 103 15.59 -10.10 -9.81
N GLU A 104 16.35 -11.16 -10.08
CA GLU A 104 17.16 -11.29 -11.31
C GLU A 104 16.25 -11.33 -12.54
N ALA A 105 15.21 -12.17 -12.56
CA ALA A 105 14.27 -12.25 -13.68
C ALA A 105 13.61 -10.88 -13.97
N ARG A 106 13.15 -10.20 -12.91
CA ARG A 106 12.58 -8.83 -12.98
C ARG A 106 13.58 -7.85 -13.56
N TRP A 107 14.84 -7.94 -13.16
CA TRP A 107 15.90 -7.12 -13.73
C TRP A 107 16.12 -7.43 -15.21
N PHE A 108 16.14 -8.70 -15.61
CA PHE A 108 16.32 -9.13 -17.00
C PHE A 108 15.24 -8.57 -17.93
N VAL A 109 13.96 -8.65 -17.56
CA VAL A 109 12.85 -8.10 -18.35
C VAL A 109 13.01 -6.59 -18.58
N ARG A 110 13.50 -5.87 -17.57
CA ARG A 110 13.64 -4.40 -17.65
C ARG A 110 14.91 -3.93 -18.35
N ASN A 111 15.97 -4.75 -18.35
CA ASN A 111 17.31 -4.31 -18.76
C ASN A 111 17.86 -5.04 -19.99
N CYS A 112 17.35 -6.22 -20.34
CA CYS A 112 17.90 -7.05 -21.41
C CYS A 112 16.95 -7.21 -22.60
N PRO A 113 17.47 -7.18 -23.84
CA PRO A 113 16.67 -7.46 -25.03
C PRO A 113 16.35 -8.96 -25.14
N ASN A 114 15.25 -9.29 -25.82
CA ASN A 114 14.84 -10.65 -26.20
C ASN A 114 14.40 -11.58 -25.05
N THR A 115 14.02 -11.05 -23.88
CA THR A 115 13.46 -11.86 -22.80
C THR A 115 12.08 -12.44 -23.16
N LYS A 116 11.83 -13.72 -22.82
CA LYS A 116 10.57 -14.46 -23.08
C LYS A 116 9.93 -14.98 -21.79
N MET A 117 10.20 -14.30 -20.68
CA MET A 117 9.81 -14.71 -19.32
C MET A 117 8.60 -13.96 -18.78
N ASP A 118 8.27 -12.81 -19.38
CA ASP A 118 7.10 -11.99 -19.09
C ASP A 118 6.16 -12.10 -20.30
N GLY A 119 5.08 -12.85 -20.13
CA GLY A 119 4.19 -13.24 -21.23
C GLY A 119 3.14 -12.18 -21.54
N ASP A 120 2.62 -11.52 -20.50
CA ASP A 120 1.58 -10.51 -20.56
C ASP A 120 2.12 -9.07 -20.46
N HIS A 121 3.43 -8.92 -20.25
CA HIS A 121 4.19 -7.67 -20.27
C HIS A 121 3.80 -6.71 -19.15
N ASP A 122 3.46 -7.26 -17.98
CA ASP A 122 3.09 -6.48 -16.80
C ASP A 122 4.29 -6.12 -15.90
N GLY A 123 5.48 -6.68 -16.21
CA GLY A 123 6.72 -6.50 -15.47
C GLY A 123 6.96 -7.54 -14.37
N GLU A 124 6.06 -8.52 -14.20
CA GLU A 124 6.22 -9.68 -13.32
C GLU A 124 6.57 -10.93 -14.15
N PRO A 125 7.86 -11.28 -14.29
CA PRO A 125 8.25 -12.48 -15.00
C PRO A 125 7.98 -13.75 -14.20
N CYS A 126 7.89 -14.87 -14.92
CA CYS A 126 7.87 -16.22 -14.33
C CYS A 126 6.64 -16.56 -13.50
N GLU A 127 5.50 -15.94 -13.80
CA GLU A 127 4.18 -16.23 -13.21
C GLU A 127 3.80 -17.73 -13.27
N ASN A 128 4.21 -18.40 -14.34
CA ASN A 128 3.90 -19.82 -14.56
C ASN A 128 4.94 -20.79 -13.95
N ASP A 129 5.95 -20.28 -13.24
CA ASP A 129 6.97 -21.11 -12.58
C ASP A 129 6.63 -21.30 -11.10
N SER A 130 6.40 -22.56 -10.71
CA SER A 130 6.01 -22.94 -9.35
C SER A 130 7.11 -22.74 -8.30
N ARG A 131 8.34 -22.39 -8.69
CA ARG A 131 9.40 -22.05 -7.72
C ARG A 131 9.15 -20.69 -7.04
N TRP A 132 8.22 -19.89 -7.55
CA TRP A 132 8.03 -18.47 -7.20
C TRP A 132 6.60 -18.12 -6.74
N HIS A 133 5.70 -19.12 -6.64
CA HIS A 133 4.29 -19.02 -6.24
C HIS A 133 3.95 -20.05 -5.16
#